data_AF-M2LSQ0-F1
#
_entry.id   AF-M2LSQ0-F1
#
_cell.length_a   1.000
_cell.length_b   1.000
_cell.length_c   1.000
_cell.angle_alpha   90.00
_cell.angle_beta   90.00
_cell.angle_gamma   90.00
#
_symmetry.space_group_name_H-M   'P 1'
#
loop_
_entity.id
_entity.type
_entity.pdbx_description
1 polymer ?
#
loop_
_entity_poly.entity_id
_entity_poly.type
_entity_poly.pdbx_seq_one_letter_code
_entity_poly.pdbx_strand_id
1 'polypeptide(L)' 'CRLLDIPPELRNRIYCHLLPFKQEIILTVNGYARPALLATCKQVRNEALKMFYANNTF' A
#
# COMPACT_ATOMS: atom_id res chain seq x y z
N CYS A 1 8.31 -12.80 -8.32
CA CYS A 1 8.33 -12.15 -6.99
C CYS A 1 7.69 -13.08 -5.98
N ARG A 2 8.43 -13.59 -4.99
CA ARG A 2 7.93 -14.58 -3.99
C ARG A 2 6.70 -14.13 -3.20
N LEU A 3 6.46 -12.82 -3.15
CA LEU A 3 5.26 -12.23 -2.55
C LEU A 3 3.97 -12.55 -3.34
N LEU A 4 4.04 -12.79 -4.65
CA LEU A 4 2.86 -13.09 -5.46
C LEU A 4 2.49 -14.58 -5.44
N ASP A 5 3.43 -15.43 -5.03
CA ASP A 5 3.25 -16.88 -4.94
C ASP A 5 2.46 -17.28 -3.67
N ILE A 6 2.33 -16.38 -2.69
CA ILE A 6 1.51 -16.61 -1.49
C ILE A 6 0.02 -16.28 -1.74
N PRO A 7 -0.90 -16.97 -1.05
CA PRO A 7 -2.32 -16.69 -1.11
C PRO A 7 -2.68 -15.22 -0.84
N PRO A 8 -3.72 -14.69 -1.50
CA PRO A 8 -4.15 -13.30 -1.33
C PRO A 8 -4.45 -12.93 0.11
N GLU A 9 -4.97 -13.84 0.94
CA GLU A 9 -5.23 -13.60 2.35
C GLU A 9 -3.96 -13.28 3.14
N LEU A 10 -2.86 -13.99 2.85
CA LEU A 10 -1.57 -13.71 3.49
C LEU A 10 -0.94 -12.42 2.96
N ARG A 11 -1.07 -12.13 1.66
CA ARG A 11 -0.65 -10.84 1.10
C ARG A 11 -1.38 -9.70 1.78
N ASN A 12 -2.69 -9.83 1.94
CA ASN A 12 -3.55 -8.87 2.61
C ASN A 12 -3.10 -8.59 4.05
N ARG A 13 -2.75 -9.63 4.82
CA ARG A 13 -2.19 -9.45 6.17
C ARG A 13 -0.87 -8.68 6.16
N ILE A 14 0.03 -8.99 5.21
CA ILE A 14 1.28 -8.26 5.04
C ILE A 14 1.02 -6.79 4.70
N TYR A 15 0.11 -6.52 3.76
CA TYR A 15 -0.29 -5.16 3.41
C TYR A 15 -0.86 -4.42 4.62
N CYS A 16 -1.76 -5.03 5.40
CA CYS A 16 -2.31 -4.42 6.61
C CYS A 16 -1.24 -4.07 7.66
N HIS A 17 -0.13 -4.81 7.73
CA HIS A 17 0.99 -4.49 8.61
C HIS A 17 1.93 -3.41 8.06
N LEU A 18 2.05 -3.29 6.74
CA LEU A 18 2.96 -2.34 6.08
C LEU A 18 2.30 -1.02 5.67
N LEU A 19 0.99 -1.01 5.49
CA LEU A 19 0.18 0.15 5.12
C LEU A 19 -0.33 1.06 6.26
N PRO A 20 -0.17 0.78 7.58
CA PRO A 20 -0.43 1.80 8.59
C PRO A 20 0.66 2.86 8.45
N PHE A 21 0.40 3.80 7.55
CA PHE A 21 1.25 4.93 7.26
C PHE A 21 0.95 5.96 8.35
N LYS A 22 1.62 5.81 9.50
CA LYS A 22 1.72 6.87 10.52
C LYS A 22 2.49 8.08 10.00
N GLN A 23 3.01 8.00 8.76
CA GLN A 23 3.68 9.09 8.07
C GLN A 23 2.61 9.96 7.42
N GLU A 24 2.55 11.21 7.84
CA GLU A 24 1.69 12.23 7.25
C GLU A 24 1.84 12.23 5.73
N ILE A 25 0.73 12.36 5.00
CA ILE A 25 0.77 12.50 3.55
C ILE A 25 1.44 13.85 3.25
N ILE A 26 2.74 13.82 2.99
CA ILE A 26 3.49 15.03 2.64
C ILE A 26 3.01 15.47 1.25
N LEU A 27 2.17 16.50 1.24
CA LEU A 27 1.77 17.21 0.04
C LEU A 27 2.96 18.06 -0.42
N THR A 28 3.62 17.62 -1.49
CA THR A 28 4.64 18.39 -2.18
C THR A 28 4.00 19.14 -3.35
N VAL A 29 4.68 20.18 -3.84
CA VAL A 29 4.20 20.99 -4.98
C VAL A 29 3.94 20.14 -6.24
N ASN A 30 4.55 18.95 -6.32
CA ASN A 30 4.44 17.99 -7.43
C ASN A 30 3.45 16.83 -7.16
N GLY A 31 2.72 16.83 -6.03
CA GLY A 31 1.75 15.80 -5.68
C GLY A 31 1.86 15.29 -4.24
N TYR A 32 1.49 14.04 -4.00
CA TYR A 32 1.55 13.42 -2.67
C TYR A 32 2.51 12.23 -2.66
N ALA A 33 3.29 12.12 -1.58
CA ALA A 33 4.15 10.97 -1.36
C ALA A 33 3.30 9.70 -1.21
N ARG A 34 3.59 8.68 -2.03
CA ARG A 34 2.94 7.36 -1.96
C ARG A 34 3.90 6.33 -1.35
N PRO A 35 3.38 5.34 -0.61
CA PRO A 35 4.20 4.24 -0.11
C PRO A 35 4.90 3.54 -1.27
N ALA A 36 6.18 3.19 -1.07
CA ALA A 36 6.98 2.42 -2.04
C ALA A 36 6.29 1.09 -2.43
N LEU A 37 5.50 0.51 -1.51
CA LEU A 37 4.69 -0.68 -1.77
C LEU A 37 3.72 -0.50 -2.95
N LEU A 38 3.07 0.67 -3.07
CA LEU A 38 2.14 0.99 -4.17
C LEU A 38 2.84 1.32 -5.49
N ALA A 39 4.17 1.45 -5.48
CA ALA A 39 5.02 1.72 -6.63
C ALA A 39 5.71 0.45 -7.17
N THR A 40 5.52 -0.72 -6.54
CA THR A 40 6.21 -1.96 -6.93
C THR A 40 5.70 -2.56 -8.25
N CYS A 41 4.48 -3.09 -8.27
CA CYS A 41 3.89 -3.71 -9.46
C CYS A 41 2.36 -3.49 -9.53
N LYS A 42 1.78 -3.68 -10.72
CA LYS A 42 0.34 -3.44 -10.97
C LYS A 42 -0.57 -4.25 -10.04
N GLN A 43 -0.21 -5.50 -9.73
CA GLN A 43 -1.01 -6.38 -8.89
C GLN A 43 -1.01 -5.91 -7.43
N VAL A 44 0.17 -5.75 -6.81
CA VAL A 44 0.31 -5.25 -5.44
C VAL A 44 -0.37 -3.89 -5.30
N ARG A 45 -0.18 -3.00 -6.28
CA ARG A 45 -0.85 -1.70 -6.31
C ARG A 45 -2.37 -1.84 -6.23
N ASN A 46 -2.99 -2.65 -7.09
CA ASN A 46 -4.45 -2.77 -7.11
C ASN A 46 -5.02 -3.37 -5.82
N GLU A 47 -4.31 -4.30 -5.19
CA GLU A 47 -4.70 -4.92 -3.93
C GLU A 47 -4.51 -3.94 -2.74
N ALA A 48 -3.29 -3.44 -2.57
CA ALA A 48 -2.90 -2.61 -1.43
C ALA A 48 -3.52 -1.20 -1.48
N LEU A 49 -3.84 -0.66 -2.66
CA LEU A 49 -4.43 0.68 -2.78
C LEU A 49 -5.82 0.75 -2.15
N LYS A 50 -6.65 -0.28 -2.29
CA LYS A 50 -7.97 -0.36 -1.64
C LYS A 50 -7.83 -0.30 -0.12
N MET A 51 -6.87 -1.06 0.42
CA MET A 51 -6.59 -1.09 1.86
C MET A 51 -6.01 0.22 2.36
N PHE A 52 -5.13 0.84 1.58
CA PHE A 52 -4.55 2.13 1.90
C PHE A 52 -5.65 3.20 2.06
N TYR A 53 -6.57 3.32 1.12
CA TYR A 53 -7.67 4.29 1.24
C TYR A 53 -8.71 3.91 2.31
N ALA A 54 -8.93 2.62 2.56
CA ALA A 54 -9.88 2.17 3.58
C ALA A 54 -9.36 2.34 5.02
N ASN A 55 -8.05 2.21 5.23
CA ASN A 55 -7.45 2.12 6.56
C ASN A 55 -6.70 3.40 6.99
N ASN A 56 -6.56 4.39 6.11
CA ASN A 56 -5.99 5.69 6.46
C ASN A 56 -7.12 6.71 6.66
N THR A 57 -7.02 7.49 7.74
CA THR A 57 -7.85 8.67 7.99
C THR A 57 -7.17 9.87 7.33
N PHE A 58 -7.86 10.51 6.37
CA PHE A 58 -7.38 11.68 5.64
C PHE A 58 -7.75 12.98 6.33
#